data_AF-A0A229R967-F1
#
_entry.id   AF-A0A229R967-F1
#
_cell.length_a   1.000
_cell.length_b   1.000
_cell.length_c   1.000
_cell.angle_alpha   90.00
_cell.angle_beta   90.00
_cell.angle_gamma   90.00
#
_symmetry.space_group_name_H-M   'P 1'
#
loop_
_entity.id
_entity.type
_entity.pdbx_description
1 polymer ?
#
loop_
_entity_poly.entity_id
_entity_poly.type
_entity_poly.pdbx_seq_one_letter_code
_entity_poly.pdbx_strand_id
1 'polypeptide(L)'
;MPPSLAGQGGPQDSTITKKDFLAALDDARIDFEHTEVHGTDQNSAIRIIATGVSALFGFFDGTEAVSHSSDYLISVSKFFDKEIP
;
A
#
# COMPACT_ATOMS: atom_id res chain seq x y z
N MET A 1 -32.84 -17.74 -16.85
CA MET A 1 -32.16 -16.53 -16.35
C MET A 1 -30.68 -16.84 -16.30
N PRO A 2 -29.79 -16.04 -16.94
CA PRO A 2 -28.37 -16.21 -16.70
C PRO A 2 -28.05 -15.73 -15.27
N PRO A 3 -27.02 -16.29 -14.60
CA PRO A 3 -26.66 -15.88 -13.26
C PRO A 3 -26.15 -14.43 -13.28
N SER A 4 -26.70 -13.60 -12.39
CA SER A 4 -26.20 -12.25 -12.16
C SER A 4 -24.75 -12.30 -11.69
N LEU A 5 -23.86 -11.65 -12.44
CA LEU A 5 -22.52 -11.25 -12.00
C LEU A 5 -22.65 -10.14 -10.93
N ALA A 6 -23.25 -10.47 -9.78
CA ALA A 6 -23.13 -9.65 -8.58
C ALA A 6 -21.76 -9.90 -7.94
N GLY A 7 -20.70 -9.67 -8.72
CA GLY A 7 -19.34 -9.44 -8.25
C GLY A 7 -19.08 -7.95 -8.28
N GLN A 8 -19.94 -7.15 -7.63
CA GLN A 8 -19.64 -5.75 -7.36
C GLN A 8 -18.68 -5.72 -6.16
N GLY A 9 -17.40 -5.94 -6.43
CA GLY A 9 -16.34 -5.48 -5.54
C GLY A 9 -16.38 -3.95 -5.55
N GLY A 10 -16.81 -3.36 -4.44
CA GLY A 10 -16.85 -1.90 -4.32
C GLY A 10 -15.43 -1.33 -4.24
N PRO A 11 -15.25 -0.01 -4.37
CA PRO A 11 -13.96 0.64 -4.08
C PRO A 11 -13.38 0.25 -2.73
N GLN A 12 -14.26 -0.06 -1.77
CA GLN A 12 -13.94 -0.54 -0.43
C GLN A 12 -13.19 -1.89 -0.43
N ASP A 13 -13.45 -2.79 -1.38
CA ASP A 13 -12.77 -4.08 -1.53
C ASP A 13 -11.37 -3.95 -2.17
N SER A 14 -11.02 -2.78 -2.71
CA SER A 14 -9.72 -2.52 -3.34
C SER A 14 -8.74 -1.77 -2.43
N THR A 15 -9.07 -1.63 -1.15
CA THR A 15 -8.23 -0.88 -0.20
C THR A 15 -7.15 -1.78 0.38
N ILE A 16 -5.89 -1.54 0.03
CA ILE A 16 -4.74 -2.29 0.54
C ILE A 16 -4.27 -1.65 1.84
N THR A 17 -4.25 -2.42 2.95
CA THR A 17 -3.63 -1.95 4.19
C THR A 17 -2.11 -2.17 4.16
N LYS A 18 -1.38 -1.40 4.97
CA LYS A 18 0.06 -1.62 5.18
C LYS A 18 0.37 -3.05 5.63
N LYS A 19 -0.48 -3.64 6.48
CA LYS A 19 -0.33 -5.02 6.95
C LYS A 19 -0.43 -6.02 5.80
N ASP A 20 -1.43 -5.86 4.92
CA ASP A 20 -1.62 -6.77 3.78
C ASP A 20 -0.47 -6.64 2.78
N PHE A 21 0.01 -5.40 2.55
CA PHE A 21 1.15 -5.16 1.69
C PHE A 21 2.44 -5.80 2.22
N LEU A 22 2.72 -5.66 3.52
CA LEU A 22 3.87 -6.30 4.17
C LEU A 22 3.79 -7.83 4.09
N ALA A 23 2.60 -8.42 4.30
CA ALA A 23 2.40 -9.85 4.17
C ALA A 23 2.65 -10.33 2.72
N ALA A 24 2.26 -9.55 1.72
CA ALA A 24 2.52 -9.87 0.31
C ALA A 24 4.02 -9.79 -0.05
N LEU A 25 4.76 -8.82 0.52
CA LEU A 25 6.21 -8.74 0.35
C LEU A 25 6.92 -9.92 1.00
N ASP A 26 6.49 -10.33 2.20
CA ASP A 26 7.03 -11.49 2.91
C ASP A 26 6.77 -12.80 2.16
N ASP A 27 5.54 -13.01 1.68
CA ASP A 27 5.16 -14.17 0.85
C ASP A 27 6.00 -14.23 -0.44
N ALA A 28 6.22 -13.08 -1.08
CA ALA A 28 7.06 -12.94 -2.26
C ALA A 28 8.58 -12.98 -1.96
N ARG A 29 8.98 -13.00 -0.69
CA ARG A 29 10.39 -12.93 -0.23
C ARG A 29 11.14 -11.73 -0.82
N ILE A 30 10.49 -10.59 -0.87
CA ILE A 30 11.05 -9.35 -1.38
C ILE A 30 11.59 -8.55 -0.20
N ASP A 31 12.88 -8.21 -0.23
CA ASP A 31 13.50 -7.36 0.78
C ASP A 31 13.00 -5.92 0.69
N PHE A 32 12.74 -5.29 1.84
CA PHE A 32 12.26 -3.92 1.93
C PHE A 32 12.84 -3.16 3.13
N GLU A 33 12.84 -1.84 3.03
CA GLU A 33 13.17 -0.90 4.10
C GLU A 33 11.91 -0.15 4.53
N HIS A 34 11.65 -0.07 5.83
CA HIS A 34 10.56 0.72 6.37
C HIS A 34 11.09 2.06 6.91
N THR A 35 10.50 3.16 6.46
CA THR A 35 10.88 4.52 6.84
C THR A 35 9.67 5.31 7.31
N GLU A 36 9.75 5.87 8.51
CA GLU A 36 8.74 6.82 9.00
C GLU A 36 9.00 8.20 8.37
N VAL A 37 7.97 8.78 7.75
CA VAL A 37 8.07 10.06 7.05
C VAL A 37 7.89 11.18 8.07
N HIS A 38 9.01 11.65 8.62
CA HIS A 38 9.03 12.74 9.60
C HIS A 38 8.48 14.03 8.97
N GLY A 39 7.45 14.61 9.60
CA GLY A 39 6.77 15.84 9.14
C GLY A 39 5.27 15.67 8.90
N THR A 40 4.81 14.43 8.78
CA THR A 40 3.38 14.06 8.84
C THR A 40 3.29 12.86 9.76
N ASP A 41 2.86 13.05 11.01
CA ASP A 41 2.85 12.03 12.08
C ASP A 41 1.99 10.79 11.80
N GLN A 42 1.45 10.68 10.59
CA GLN A 42 0.51 9.67 10.14
C GLN A 42 0.93 8.99 8.84
N ASN A 43 2.11 9.29 8.27
CA ASN A 43 2.57 8.65 7.03
C ASN A 43 3.82 7.81 7.23
N SER A 44 3.88 6.69 6.52
CA SER A 44 5.05 5.82 6.45
C SER A 44 5.33 5.38 5.02
N ALA A 45 6.58 5.14 4.71
CA ALA A 45 7.01 4.66 3.40
C ALA A 45 7.66 3.28 3.53
N ILE A 46 7.34 2.39 2.59
CA ILE A 46 8.03 1.12 2.40
C ILE A 46 8.79 1.22 1.08
N ARG A 47 10.11 1.08 1.14
CA ARG A 47 10.99 1.07 -0.03
C ARG A 47 11.38 -0.35 -0.34
N ILE A 48 11.11 -0.80 -1.56
CA ILE A 48 11.48 -2.15 -2.01
C ILE A 48 12.94 -2.10 -2.47
N ILE A 49 13.79 -2.94 -1.87
CA ILE A 49 15.23 -2.94 -2.14
C ILE A 49 15.51 -3.31 -3.60
N ALA A 50 16.50 -2.67 -4.21
CA ALA A 50 16.97 -2.92 -5.58
C ALA A 50 15.95 -2.74 -6.72
N THR A 51 14.74 -2.21 -6.46
CA THR A 51 13.72 -1.99 -7.50
C THR A 51 13.47 -0.52 -7.85
N GLY A 52 13.92 0.39 -6.98
CA GLY A 52 13.57 1.81 -7.07
C GLY A 52 12.09 2.09 -6.78
N VAL A 53 11.33 1.11 -6.30
CA VAL A 53 9.91 1.26 -5.98
C VAL A 53 9.72 1.61 -4.51
N SER A 54 8.85 2.58 -4.25
CA SER A 54 8.41 2.97 -2.91
C SER A 54 6.89 3.02 -2.84
N ALA A 55 6.33 2.55 -1.74
CA ALA A 55 4.92 2.64 -1.41
C ALA A 55 4.73 3.58 -0.22
N LEU A 56 3.81 4.54 -0.35
CA LEU A 56 3.44 5.49 0.69
C LEU A 56 2.12 5.04 1.33
N PHE A 57 2.12 4.96 2.65
CA PHE A 57 0.97 4.65 3.47
C PHE A 57 0.63 5.84 4.34
N GLY A 58 -0.66 6.08 4.55
CA GLY A 58 -1.12 7.04 5.54
C GLY A 58 -2.24 6.47 6.39
N PHE A 59 -2.29 6.93 7.63
CA PHE A 59 -3.31 6.55 8.60
C PHE A 59 -4.61 7.30 8.29
N PHE A 60 -5.71 6.56 8.14
CA PHE A 60 -7.05 7.12 8.05
C PHE A 60 -7.82 6.69 9.28
N ASP A 61 -8.34 7.66 10.03
CA ASP A 61 -9.30 7.39 11.09
C ASP A 61 -10.66 7.20 10.43
N GLY A 62 -11.24 5.99 10.53
CA GLY A 62 -12.36 5.54 9.70
C GLY A 62 -13.46 6.58 9.49
N THR A 63 -13.68 6.95 8.23
CA THR A 63 -14.80 7.79 7.77
C THR A 63 -15.60 6.98 6.73
N GLU A 64 -16.70 7.51 6.19
CA GLU A 64 -17.55 6.79 5.22
C GLU A 64 -16.80 6.23 3.98
N ALA A 65 -15.58 6.71 3.70
CA ALA A 65 -14.72 6.23 2.62
C ALA A 65 -13.87 4.97 2.96
N VAL A 66 -13.66 4.65 4.24
CA VAL A 66 -12.84 3.52 4.70
C VAL A 66 -13.44 2.91 5.97
N SER A 67 -13.82 1.63 5.90
CA SER A 67 -14.63 0.96 6.92
C SER A 67 -13.96 0.82 8.30
N HIS A 68 -12.64 0.96 8.40
CA HIS A 68 -11.89 0.79 9.64
C HIS A 68 -10.71 1.76 9.73
N SER A 69 -10.31 2.16 10.94
CA SER A 69 -9.11 2.97 11.12
C SER A 69 -7.86 2.10 10.87
N SER A 70 -7.03 2.47 9.90
CA SER A 70 -5.82 1.73 9.52
C SER A 70 -4.86 2.58 8.67
N ASP A 71 -3.63 2.09 8.52
CA ASP A 71 -2.69 2.55 7.50
C ASP A 71 -3.07 1.98 6.14
N TYR A 72 -3.47 2.85 5.22
CA TYR A 72 -3.86 2.48 3.86
C TYR A 72 -2.84 2.95 2.83
N LEU A 73 -2.70 2.18 1.76
CA LEU A 73 -1.83 2.53 0.63
C LEU A 73 -2.38 3.79 -0.07
N ILE A 74 -1.59 4.86 -0.06
CA ILE A 74 -1.92 6.13 -0.71
C ILE A 74 -1.38 6.16 -2.13
N SER A 75 -0.12 5.76 -2.32
CA SER A 75 0.53 5.80 -3.63
C SER A 75 1.69 4.83 -3.73
N VAL A 76 1.99 4.41 -4.96
CA VAL A 76 3.20 3.67 -5.31
C VAL A 76 3.95 4.48 -6.35
N SER A 77 5.22 4.73 -6.11
CA SER A 77 6.09 5.44 -7.03
C SER A 77 7.31 4.60 -7.38
N LYS A 78 7.80 4.76 -8.61
CA LYS A 78 9.06 4.17 -9.06
C LYS A 78 10.02 5.28 -9.45
N PHE A 79 11.15 5.32 -8.77
CA PHE A 79 12.28 6.16 -9.13
C PHE A 79 13.12 5.40 -10.16
N PHE A 80 13.30 6.01 -11.34
CA PHE A 80 14.17 5.46 -12.39
C PHE A 80 15.64 5.90 -12.21
N ASP A 81 15.92 6.75 -11.22
CA ASP A 81 17.27 7.16 -10.85
C ASP A 81 17.97 6.11 -9.99
N LYS A 82 18.63 5.18 -10.69
CA LYS A 82 20.06 4.90 -10.53
C LYS A 82 20.44 3.82 -11.53
N GLU A 83 21.22 4.24 -12.53
CA GLU A 83 22.24 3.38 -13.09
C GLU A 83 22.95 2.67 -11.93
N ILE A 84 22.83 1.34 -11.89
CA ILE A 84 23.66 0.49 -11.04
C ILE A 84 25.05 0.55 -11.69
N PRO A 85 26.10 1.07 -11.02
CA PRO A 85 27.46 0.98 -11.54
C PRO A 85 27.92 -0.48 -11.67
#